data_AF-A0A1M5R2D5-F1
#
_entry.id   AF-A0A1M5R2D5-F1
#
_cell.length_a   1.000
_cell.length_b   1.000
_cell.length_c   1.000
_cell.angle_alpha   90.00
_cell.angle_beta   90.00
_cell.angle_gamma   90.00
#
_symmetry.space_group_name_H-M   'P 1'
#
loop_
_entity.id
_entity.type
_entity.pdbx_description
1 polymer ?
#
loop_
_entity_poly.entity_id
_entity_poly.type
_entity_poly.pdbx_seq_one_letter_code
_entity_poly.pdbx_strand_id
1 'polypeptide(L)' 'MSFSSFKNISAVVFYFASVICFVLANVLRDNSLSFYYVLLVLGIGFFFMGVLKRLRTKQ' A
#
# COMPACT_ATOMS: atom_id res chain seq x y z
N MET A 1 -15.64 -7.12 -19.85
CA MET A 1 -16.00 -5.73 -19.49
C MET A 1 -14.76 -5.03 -18.96
N SER A 2 -14.66 -3.73 -19.26
CA SER A 2 -13.44 -2.92 -19.36
C SER A 2 -12.66 -2.77 -18.05
N PHE A 3 -11.40 -3.21 -18.03
CA PHE A 3 -10.40 -2.93 -16.98
C PHE A 3 -9.87 -1.48 -17.02
N SER A 4 -10.73 -0.51 -17.37
CA SER A 4 -10.35 0.91 -17.35
C SER A 4 -10.17 1.48 -15.94
N SER A 5 -10.68 0.81 -14.90
CA SER A 5 -10.50 1.26 -13.50
C SER A 5 -9.04 1.23 -13.05
N PHE A 6 -8.18 0.34 -13.57
CA PHE A 6 -6.77 0.29 -13.18
C PHE A 6 -5.93 1.48 -13.70
N LYS A 7 -6.38 2.13 -14.79
CA LYS A 7 -5.70 3.29 -15.39
C LYS A 7 -5.90 4.56 -14.56
N ASN A 8 -6.97 4.63 -13.77
CA ASN A 8 -7.35 5.78 -12.94
C ASN A 8 -7.24 5.52 -11.43
N ILE A 9 -6.56 4.43 -11.03
CA ILE A 9 -6.23 4.21 -9.61
C ILE A 9 -5.32 5.35 -9.17
N SER A 10 -5.87 6.28 -8.39
CA SER A 10 -5.13 7.42 -7.87
C SER A 10 -4.09 6.95 -6.85
N ALA A 11 -3.06 7.76 -6.65
CA ALA A 11 -2.06 7.53 -5.60
C ALA A 11 -2.71 7.29 -4.21
N VAL A 12 -3.91 7.84 -3.98
CA VAL A 12 -4.70 7.67 -2.75
C VAL A 12 -5.01 6.21 -2.46
N VAL A 13 -5.25 5.37 -3.46
CA VAL A 13 -5.53 3.94 -3.25
C VAL A 13 -4.30 3.20 -2.71
N PHE A 14 -3.11 3.53 -3.20
CA PHE A 14 -1.84 2.98 -2.69
C PHE A 14 -1.56 3.46 -1.26
N TYR A 15 -1.90 4.71 -0.93
CA TYR A 15 -1.82 5.21 0.44
C TYR A 15 -2.83 4.50 1.37
N PHE A 16 -4.05 4.28 0.92
CA PHE A 16 -5.04 3.53 1.71
C PHE A 16 -4.61 2.08 1.95
N ALA A 17 -4.11 1.40 0.91
CA ALA A 17 -3.60 0.03 1.01
C ALA A 17 -2.41 -0.07 1.97
N SER A 18 -1.50 0.91 1.95
CA SER A 18 -0.36 0.95 2.89
C SER A 18 -0.81 1.19 4.33
N VAL A 19 -1.76 2.08 4.58
CA VAL A 19 -2.34 2.29 5.93
C VAL A 19 -2.97 1.00 6.46
N ILE A 20 -3.77 0.31 5.63
CA ILE A 20 -4.40 -0.96 6.02
C ILE A 20 -3.33 -2.02 6.35
N CYS A 21 -2.27 -2.14 5.54
CA CYS A 21 -1.15 -3.04 5.83
C CYS A 21 -0.46 -2.69 7.15
N PHE A 22 -0.22 -1.41 7.45
CA PHE A 22 0.42 -1.00 8.71
C PHE A 22 -0.46 -1.24 9.93
N VAL A 23 -1.77 -1.01 9.81
CA VAL A 23 -2.73 -1.31 10.88
C VAL A 23 -2.78 -2.82 11.12
N LEU A 24 -2.95 -3.62 10.08
CA LEU A 24 -2.96 -5.09 10.17
C LEU A 24 -1.63 -5.64 10.70
N ALA A 25 -0.49 -5.09 10.27
CA ALA A 25 0.82 -5.47 10.79
C ALA A 25 0.85 -5.27 12.31
N ASN A 26 0.44 -4.11 12.80
CA ASN A 26 0.43 -3.82 14.23
C ASN A 26 -0.55 -4.70 15.02
N VAL A 27 -1.73 -4.99 14.47
CA VAL A 27 -2.71 -5.89 15.11
C VAL A 27 -2.19 -7.33 15.18
N LEU A 28 -1.47 -7.80 14.15
CA LEU A 28 -0.93 -9.16 14.07
C LEU A 28 0.45 -9.30 14.72
N ARG A 29 1.03 -8.20 15.20
CA ARG A 29 2.37 -8.13 15.79
C ARG A 29 2.56 -9.08 16.95
N ASP A 30 1.57 -9.12 17.85
CA ASP A 30 1.65 -9.91 19.07
C ASP A 30 1.43 -11.41 18.81
N ASN A 31 0.77 -11.75 17.70
CA ASN A 31 0.52 -13.14 17.31
C ASN A 31 1.67 -13.75 16.50
N SER A 32 2.27 -12.97 15.60
CA SER A 32 3.31 -13.51 14.70
C SER A 32 4.23 -12.42 14.16
N LEU A 33 5.46 -12.39 14.69
CA LEU A 33 6.51 -11.47 14.25
C LEU A 33 6.80 -11.60 12.74
N SER A 34 6.75 -12.81 12.19
CA SER A 34 6.96 -13.05 10.76
C SER A 34 5.92 -12.34 9.89
N PHE A 35 4.62 -12.44 10.23
CA PHE A 35 3.57 -11.71 9.50
C PHE A 35 3.71 -10.20 9.68
N TYR A 36 4.07 -9.75 10.88
CA TYR A 36 4.35 -8.34 11.13
C TYR A 36 5.40 -7.79 10.18
N TYR A 37 6.56 -8.45 10.06
CA TYR A 37 7.63 -7.97 9.17
C TYR A 37 7.23 -8.04 7.70
N VAL A 38 6.51 -9.08 7.28
CA VAL A 38 6.01 -9.19 5.89
C VAL A 38 5.05 -8.05 5.58
N LEU A 39 3.99 -7.84 6.39
CA LEU A 39 3.02 -6.78 6.16
C LEU A 39 3.64 -5.38 6.26
N LEU A 40 4.64 -5.20 7.14
CA LEU A 40 5.35 -3.94 7.28
C LEU A 40 6.15 -3.60 6.03
N VAL A 41 6.93 -4.55 5.49
CA VAL A 41 7.66 -4.36 4.22
C VAL A 41 6.68 -4.12 3.06
N LEU A 42 5.57 -4.84 3.02
CA LEU A 42 4.53 -4.69 1.99
C LEU A 42 3.86 -3.32 2.05
N GLY A 43 3.54 -2.83 3.25
CA GLY A 43 2.98 -1.50 3.48
C GLY A 43 3.94 -0.38 3.04
N ILE A 44 5.23 -0.52 3.35
CA ILE A 44 6.28 0.40 2.89
C ILE A 44 6.34 0.41 1.35
N GLY A 45 6.34 -0.76 0.71
CA GLY A 45 6.33 -0.89 -0.74
C GLY A 45 5.15 -0.16 -1.39
N PHE A 46 3.93 -0.37 -0.87
CA PHE A 46 2.74 0.33 -1.36
C PHE A 46 2.79 1.85 -1.13
N PHE A 47 3.34 2.29 0.00
CA PHE A 47 3.49 3.71 0.29
C PHE A 47 4.41 4.40 -0.74
N PHE A 48 5.58 3.83 -1.00
CA PHE A 48 6.51 4.35 -2.01
C PHE A 48 5.92 4.29 -3.42
N MET A 49 5.20 3.22 -3.77
CA MET A 49 4.53 3.11 -5.06
C MET A 49 3.47 4.20 -5.25
N GLY A 50 2.71 4.54 -4.19
CA GLY A 50 1.79 5.68 -4.18
C GLY A 50 2.50 7.02 -4.39
N VAL A 51 3.62 7.24 -3.71
CA VAL A 51 4.47 8.45 -3.87
C VAL A 51 5.00 8.58 -5.29
N LEU A 52 5.58 7.51 -5.84
CA LEU A 52 6.10 7.49 -7.21
C LEU A 52 4.99 7.77 -8.24
N LYS A 53 3.81 7.19 -8.04
CA LYS A 53 2.65 7.44 -8.92
C LYS A 53 2.20 8.90 -8.87
N ARG A 54 2.23 9.52 -7.69
CA ARG A 54 1.93 10.95 -7.50
C ARG A 54 2.96 11.86 -8.17
N LEU A 55 4.24 11.51 -8.09
CA LEU A 55 5.33 12.26 -8.75
C LEU A 55 5.21 12.17 -10.28
N ARG A 56 4.95 10.97 -10.81
CA ARG A 56 4.84 10.73 -12.25
C ARG A 56 3.62 11.39 -12.90
N THR A 57 2.54 11.59 -12.15
CA THR A 57 1.31 12.24 -12.68
C THR A 57 1.37 13.77 -12.67
N LYS A 58 2.42 14.36 -12.08
CA LYS A 58 2.66 15.81 -12.05
C LYS A 58 3.69 16.28 -13.10
N GLN A 59 4.29 15.36 -13.86
CA GLN A 59 4.99 15.68 -15.11
C GLN A 59 4.01 15.59 -16.28
#